data_AF-A0A2S6GN40-F1
#
_entry.id   AF-A0A2S6GN40-F1
#
_cell.length_a   1.000
_cell.length_b   1.000
_cell.length_c   1.000
_cell.angle_alpha   90.00
_cell.angle_beta   90.00
_cell.angle_gamma   90.00
#
_symmetry.space_group_name_H-M   'P 1'
#
loop_
_entity.id
_entity.type
_entity.pdbx_description
1 polymer ?
#
loop_
_entity_poly.entity_id
_entity_poly.type
_entity_poly.pdbx_seq_one_letter_code
_entity_poly.pdbx_strand_id
1 'polypeptide(L)'
;MRDVDELAKLCGWRGASPETTEWDAVEQLMGVALPEEYKHLLRVFPPGKFLSPYGEGIAVHPPQLVYGIPDYGNQFALEMDELREWRDDHPDDVPDPVFPEPGGLIPWAWAVRPVVLWSQEPGGWTVVVSNASVWRVHDDDPVLERFAVGTLEFLAGYVTGDIWSRLLAPNYDEPDALPAREPASTPRYVPFRAAEWARMRTAPGPRVW
;
A
#
# COMPACT_ATOMS: atom_id res chain seq x y z
N MET A 1 4.02 13.06 15.17
CA MET A 1 2.99 12.38 14.35
C MET A 1 2.71 13.30 13.17
N ARG A 2 3.08 12.88 11.96
CA ARG A 2 2.79 13.65 10.74
C ARG A 2 1.29 13.56 10.44
N ASP A 3 0.70 14.62 9.93
CA ASP A 3 -0.70 14.64 9.51
C ASP A 3 -0.83 14.66 7.98
N VAL A 4 -2.06 14.51 7.47
CA VAL A 4 -2.33 14.45 6.03
C VAL A 4 -2.06 15.79 5.34
N ASP A 5 -2.18 16.92 6.05
CA ASP A 5 -1.93 18.25 5.51
C ASP A 5 -0.44 18.47 5.27
N GLU A 6 0.41 17.95 6.15
CA GLU A 6 1.85 17.91 5.97
C GLU A 6 2.23 17.06 4.75
N LEU A 7 1.66 15.85 4.61
CA LEU A 7 1.88 15.02 3.42
C LEU A 7 1.42 15.72 2.14
N ALA A 8 0.26 16.39 2.15
CA ALA A 8 -0.24 17.18 1.02
C ALA A 8 0.74 18.30 0.64
N LYS A 9 1.27 19.04 1.63
CA LYS A 9 2.30 20.06 1.39
C LYS A 9 3.57 19.46 0.80
N LEU A 10 4.05 18.34 1.34
CA LEU A 10 5.23 17.64 0.84
C LEU A 10 5.04 17.18 -0.61
N CYS A 11 3.85 16.74 -0.97
CA CYS A 11 3.50 16.31 -2.32
C CYS A 11 3.18 17.46 -3.28
N GLY A 12 3.04 18.70 -2.79
CA GLY A 12 2.52 19.82 -3.57
C GLY A 12 1.03 19.67 -3.94
N TRP A 13 0.31 18.77 -3.26
CA TRP A 13 -1.11 18.51 -3.49
C TRP A 13 -1.97 19.59 -2.83
N ARG A 14 -2.97 20.08 -3.57
CA ARG A 14 -3.93 21.10 -3.09
C ARG A 14 -5.39 20.73 -3.41
N GLY A 15 -5.61 19.54 -3.95
CA GLY A 15 -6.93 19.05 -4.29
C GLY A 15 -7.60 18.34 -3.12
N ALA A 16 -8.72 17.69 -3.42
CA ALA A 16 -9.41 16.78 -2.52
C ALA A 16 -9.76 15.49 -3.27
N SER A 17 -10.00 14.40 -2.54
CA SER A 17 -10.54 13.18 -3.13
C SER A 17 -12.03 13.37 -3.40
N PRO A 18 -12.53 13.03 -4.60
CA PRO A 18 -13.97 12.99 -4.86
C PRO A 18 -14.60 11.67 -4.37
N GLU A 19 -13.78 10.69 -3.98
CA GLU A 19 -14.25 9.37 -3.56
C GLU A 19 -14.73 9.40 -2.11
N THR A 20 -15.85 8.72 -1.86
CA THR A 20 -16.41 8.54 -0.52
C THR A 20 -16.43 7.05 -0.18
N THR A 21 -16.05 6.73 1.05
CA THR A 21 -15.98 5.34 1.55
C THR A 21 -16.71 5.25 2.88
N GLU A 22 -17.67 4.33 2.96
CA GLU A 22 -18.38 4.00 4.20
C GLU A 22 -17.51 3.12 5.10
N TRP A 23 -16.56 3.74 5.80
CA TRP A 23 -15.55 3.03 6.58
C TRP A 23 -16.12 2.14 7.69
N ASP A 24 -17.24 2.52 8.31
CA ASP A 24 -17.90 1.69 9.33
C ASP A 24 -18.33 0.33 8.74
N ALA A 25 -18.81 0.32 7.49
CA ALA A 25 -19.16 -0.91 6.78
C ALA A 25 -17.91 -1.74 6.42
N VAL A 26 -16.83 -1.08 6.00
CA VAL A 26 -15.53 -1.74 5.73
C VAL A 26 -15.02 -2.45 6.99
N GLU A 27 -14.96 -1.73 8.12
CA GLU A 27 -14.45 -2.25 9.39
C GLU A 27 -15.35 -3.35 9.95
N GLN A 28 -16.67 -3.24 9.77
CA GLN A 28 -17.62 -4.30 10.15
C GLN A 28 -17.41 -5.58 9.33
N LEU A 29 -17.18 -5.47 8.01
CA LEU A 29 -16.89 -6.61 7.14
C LEU A 29 -15.53 -7.25 7.46
N MET A 30 -14.52 -6.40 7.70
CA MET A 30 -13.17 -6.85 8.05
C MET A 30 -13.09 -7.41 9.48
N GLY A 31 -13.99 -7.01 10.38
CA GLY A 31 -13.95 -7.39 11.80
C GLY A 31 -12.80 -6.73 12.58
N VAL A 32 -12.18 -5.69 12.02
CA VAL A 32 -11.09 -4.93 12.64
C VAL A 32 -11.19 -3.45 12.27
N ALA A 33 -10.83 -2.57 13.21
CA ALA A 33 -10.75 -1.13 12.97
C ALA A 33 -9.47 -0.79 12.20
N LEU A 34 -9.62 -0.13 11.04
CA LEU A 34 -8.49 0.25 10.20
C LEU A 34 -7.82 1.54 10.72
N PRO A 35 -6.57 1.84 10.32
CA PRO A 35 -5.90 3.07 10.75
C PRO A 35 -6.72 4.33 10.40
N GLU A 36 -7.03 5.16 11.39
CA GLU A 36 -7.78 6.43 11.16
C GLU A 36 -7.04 7.36 10.18
N GLU A 37 -5.71 7.36 10.25
CA GLU A 37 -4.86 8.13 9.35
C GLU A 37 -5.01 7.71 7.87
N TYR A 38 -5.26 6.42 7.59
CA TYR A 38 -5.49 5.92 6.24
C TYR A 38 -6.87 6.34 5.72
N LYS A 39 -7.88 6.28 6.58
CA LYS A 39 -9.23 6.78 6.27
C LYS A 39 -9.19 8.28 5.95
N HIS A 40 -8.40 9.05 6.70
CA HIS A 40 -8.20 10.47 6.44
C HIS A 40 -7.39 10.73 5.15
N LEU A 41 -6.33 9.95 4.91
CA LEU A 41 -5.54 10.01 3.68
C LEU A 41 -6.43 9.94 2.43
N LEU A 42 -7.35 8.97 2.38
CA LEU A 42 -8.23 8.75 1.24
C LEU A 42 -9.36 9.78 1.08
N ARG A 43 -9.63 10.60 2.11
CA ARG A 43 -10.51 11.78 1.99
C ARG A 43 -9.80 12.95 1.30
N VAL A 44 -8.47 13.05 1.45
CA VAL A 44 -7.66 14.17 0.92
C VAL A 44 -7.06 13.84 -0.45
N PHE A 45 -6.52 12.64 -0.60
CA PHE A 45 -5.88 12.19 -1.83
C PHE A 45 -6.83 11.28 -2.62
N PRO A 46 -7.10 11.60 -3.91
CA PRO A 46 -7.76 10.64 -4.77
C PRO A 46 -6.91 9.38 -4.97
N PRO A 47 -7.46 8.33 -5.59
CA PRO A 47 -6.68 7.20 -6.07
C PRO A 47 -5.45 7.68 -6.85
N GLY A 48 -4.26 7.19 -6.51
CA GLY A 48 -3.03 7.64 -7.17
C GLY A 48 -1.77 6.98 -6.64
N LYS A 49 -0.63 7.45 -7.11
CA LYS A 49 0.70 6.95 -6.74
C LYS A 49 1.49 7.99 -5.96
N PHE A 50 2.02 7.61 -4.80
CA PHE A 50 3.06 8.32 -4.08
C PHE A 50 4.42 7.89 -4.61
N LEU A 51 5.25 8.84 -5.04
CA LEU A 51 6.51 8.57 -5.73
C LEU A 51 7.69 8.87 -4.82
N SER A 52 8.60 7.91 -4.70
CA SER A 52 9.88 8.10 -4.00
C SER A 52 10.89 8.80 -4.92
N PRO A 53 11.80 9.62 -4.35
CA PRO A 53 12.93 10.13 -5.13
C PRO A 53 13.93 9.03 -5.50
N TYR A 54 13.73 7.78 -5.09
CA TYR A 54 14.61 6.65 -5.41
C TYR A 54 13.99 5.63 -6.37
N GLY A 55 12.78 5.87 -6.91
CA GLY A 55 12.19 4.99 -7.92
C GLY A 55 10.69 4.81 -7.80
N GLU A 56 10.25 3.57 -7.52
CA GLU A 56 8.87 3.15 -7.76
C GLU A 56 7.81 3.93 -6.97
N GLY A 57 6.56 3.80 -7.43
CA GLY A 57 5.42 4.44 -6.82
C GLY A 57 4.59 3.46 -6.00
N ILE A 58 4.13 3.91 -4.83
CA ILE A 58 3.12 3.22 -4.04
C ILE A 58 1.75 3.72 -4.47
N ALA A 59 0.96 2.84 -5.07
CA ALA A 59 -0.43 3.09 -5.39
C ALA A 59 -1.30 2.95 -4.14
N VAL A 60 -2.07 3.99 -3.84
CA VAL A 60 -3.05 4.00 -2.75
C VAL A 60 -4.40 4.41 -3.34
N HIS A 61 -5.45 3.68 -2.99
CA HIS A 61 -6.79 3.95 -3.46
C HIS A 61 -7.83 3.44 -2.44
N PRO A 62 -9.06 3.97 -2.46
CA PRO A 62 -10.14 3.42 -1.66
C PRO A 62 -10.58 2.05 -2.22
N PRO A 63 -11.35 1.27 -1.44
CA PRO A 63 -11.88 0.00 -1.90
C PRO A 63 -12.64 0.10 -3.24
N GLN A 64 -12.53 -0.94 -4.07
CA GLN A 64 -13.14 -0.99 -5.42
C GLN A 64 -14.68 -1.04 -5.42
N LEU A 65 -15.28 -0.82 -6.60
CA LEU A 65 -16.72 -1.02 -6.83
C LEU A 65 -16.96 -2.33 -7.59
N VAL A 66 -17.89 -3.16 -7.13
CA VAL A 66 -18.42 -4.30 -7.89
C VAL A 66 -19.81 -3.94 -8.41
N TYR A 67 -19.98 -3.95 -9.74
CA TYR A 67 -21.22 -3.52 -10.42
C TYR A 67 -21.71 -2.10 -10.05
N GLY A 68 -20.79 -1.17 -9.76
CA GLY A 68 -21.13 0.20 -9.37
C GLY A 68 -21.58 0.33 -7.90
N ILE A 69 -21.55 -0.76 -7.15
CA ILE A 69 -21.78 -0.80 -5.71
C ILE A 69 -20.42 -0.92 -5.03
N PRO A 70 -20.13 -0.13 -3.99
CA PRO A 70 -18.90 -0.30 -3.23
C PRO A 70 -18.81 -1.70 -2.65
N ASP A 71 -17.75 -2.43 -3.01
CA ASP A 71 -17.46 -3.74 -2.42
C ASP A 71 -16.25 -3.61 -1.53
N TYR A 72 -16.55 -3.09 -0.35
CA TYR A 72 -15.58 -2.74 0.68
C TYR A 72 -14.80 -3.95 1.21
N GLY A 73 -15.37 -5.15 1.14
CA GLY A 73 -14.76 -6.37 1.68
C GLY A 73 -14.05 -7.21 0.63
N ASN A 74 -14.59 -7.29 -0.60
CA ASN A 74 -14.06 -8.20 -1.61
C ASN A 74 -12.62 -7.86 -2.03
N GLN A 75 -12.23 -6.58 -2.07
CA GLN A 75 -10.84 -6.23 -2.37
C GLN A 75 -9.88 -6.80 -1.30
N PHE A 76 -10.08 -6.45 -0.03
CA PHE A 76 -9.21 -6.95 1.04
C PHE A 76 -9.26 -8.47 1.11
N ALA A 77 -10.44 -9.08 0.96
CA ALA A 77 -10.59 -10.53 0.94
C ALA A 77 -9.77 -11.18 -0.19
N LEU A 78 -9.90 -10.69 -1.43
CA LEU A 78 -9.15 -11.19 -2.57
C LEU A 78 -7.63 -11.03 -2.36
N GLU A 79 -7.16 -9.86 -1.92
CA GLU A 79 -5.73 -9.64 -1.72
C GLU A 79 -5.15 -10.50 -0.58
N MET A 80 -5.93 -10.71 0.49
CA MET A 80 -5.54 -11.62 1.57
C MET A 80 -5.59 -13.09 1.12
N ASP A 81 -6.57 -13.48 0.30
CA ASP A 81 -6.68 -14.83 -0.25
C ASP A 81 -5.50 -15.11 -1.20
N GLU A 82 -5.18 -14.20 -2.11
CA GLU A 82 -4.00 -14.29 -2.99
C GLU A 82 -2.69 -14.41 -2.19
N LEU A 83 -2.55 -13.63 -1.10
CA LEU A 83 -1.37 -13.71 -0.23
C LEU A 83 -1.30 -15.04 0.53
N ARG A 84 -2.45 -15.61 0.94
CA ARG A 84 -2.50 -16.94 1.59
C ARG A 84 -2.22 -18.07 0.61
N GLU A 85 -2.81 -18.04 -0.58
CA GLU A 85 -2.52 -19.00 -1.65
C GLU A 85 -1.02 -18.98 -2.00
N TRP A 86 -0.46 -17.78 -2.14
CA TRP A 86 0.98 -17.62 -2.37
C TRP A 86 1.82 -18.23 -1.24
N ARG A 87 1.45 -17.97 0.01
CA ARG A 87 2.13 -18.55 1.19
C ARG A 87 2.04 -20.08 1.22
N ASP A 88 0.90 -20.65 0.87
CA ASP A 88 0.69 -22.10 0.91
C ASP A 88 1.63 -22.82 -0.09
N ASP A 89 1.86 -22.21 -1.26
CA ASP A 89 2.82 -22.71 -2.26
C ASP A 89 4.28 -22.33 -1.94
N HIS A 90 4.50 -21.19 -1.28
CA HIS A 90 5.80 -20.57 -1.02
C HIS A 90 5.94 -20.01 0.42
N PRO A 91 5.97 -20.87 1.45
CA PRO A 91 5.87 -20.43 2.85
C PRO A 91 7.05 -19.56 3.31
N ASP A 92 8.24 -19.74 2.72
CA ASP A 92 9.42 -18.94 3.04
C ASP A 92 9.35 -17.51 2.46
N ASP A 93 8.47 -17.25 1.50
CA ASP A 93 8.28 -15.93 0.87
C ASP A 93 7.22 -15.08 1.57
N VAL A 94 6.40 -15.68 2.44
CA VAL A 94 5.41 -14.98 3.28
C VAL A 94 5.44 -15.64 4.67
N PRO A 95 6.46 -15.34 5.50
CA PRO A 95 6.69 -16.05 6.75
C PRO A 95 5.71 -15.65 7.87
N ASP A 96 5.00 -14.53 7.71
CA ASP A 96 4.04 -14.02 8.67
C ASP A 96 2.63 -14.59 8.42
N PRO A 97 1.79 -14.67 9.47
CA PRO A 97 0.37 -14.92 9.30
C PRO A 97 -0.30 -13.86 8.41
N VAL A 98 -1.41 -14.23 7.78
CA VAL A 98 -2.26 -13.29 7.01
C VAL A 98 -3.58 -13.14 7.74
N PHE A 99 -4.06 -11.90 7.92
CA PHE A 99 -5.32 -11.65 8.62
C PHE A 99 -6.46 -12.48 8.00
N PRO A 100 -7.37 -13.10 8.78
CA PRO A 100 -7.65 -12.89 10.20
C PRO A 100 -6.84 -13.77 11.18
N GLU A 101 -5.78 -14.44 10.73
CA GLU A 101 -4.89 -15.17 11.64
C GLU A 101 -4.29 -14.20 12.69
N PRO A 102 -4.08 -14.63 13.95
CA PRO A 102 -3.49 -13.75 14.97
C PRO A 102 -2.13 -13.18 14.55
N GLY A 103 -1.98 -11.86 14.64
CA GLY A 103 -0.77 -11.16 14.16
C GLY A 103 -0.70 -11.05 12.63
N GLY A 104 -1.82 -11.30 11.94
CA GLY A 104 -1.88 -11.37 10.50
C GLY A 104 -1.71 -10.02 9.79
N LEU A 105 -0.99 -10.05 8.68
CA LEU A 105 -0.76 -8.89 7.81
C LEU A 105 -1.99 -8.57 6.97
N ILE A 106 -2.22 -7.28 6.68
CA ILE A 106 -3.33 -6.78 5.84
C ILE A 106 -2.78 -5.93 4.69
N PRO A 107 -2.98 -6.31 3.42
CA PRO A 107 -2.69 -5.46 2.26
C PRO A 107 -3.49 -4.16 2.26
N TRP A 108 -2.83 -3.04 1.92
CA TRP A 108 -3.50 -1.72 1.87
C TRP A 108 -3.05 -0.81 0.74
N ALA A 109 -1.92 -1.14 0.11
CA ALA A 109 -1.37 -0.41 -1.02
C ALA A 109 -0.55 -1.33 -1.91
N TRP A 110 -0.42 -0.95 -3.17
CA TRP A 110 0.25 -1.77 -4.18
C TRP A 110 1.47 -1.05 -4.74
N ALA A 111 2.54 -1.77 -4.99
CA ALA A 111 3.61 -1.33 -5.88
C ALA A 111 3.70 -2.29 -7.08
N VAL A 112 4.62 -2.02 -8.01
CA VAL A 112 4.73 -2.84 -9.24
C VAL A 112 5.20 -4.26 -8.90
N ARG A 113 6.08 -4.40 -7.90
CA ARG A 113 6.58 -5.69 -7.45
C ARG A 113 6.16 -6.01 -6.01
N PRO A 114 6.53 -5.23 -4.99
CA PRO A 114 6.19 -5.59 -3.62
C PRO A 114 4.75 -5.20 -3.26
N VAL A 115 4.21 -5.92 -2.28
CA VAL A 115 2.96 -5.59 -1.60
C VAL A 115 3.27 -4.77 -0.35
N VAL A 116 2.45 -3.75 -0.09
CA VAL A 116 2.57 -2.92 1.11
C VAL A 116 1.44 -3.30 2.05
N LEU A 117 1.84 -3.71 3.25
CA LEU A 117 1.02 -4.40 4.24
C LEU A 117 0.99 -3.58 5.53
N TRP A 118 -0.04 -3.80 6.34
CA TRP A 118 -0.10 -3.39 7.73
C TRP A 118 0.18 -4.58 8.64
N SER A 119 0.89 -4.33 9.74
CA SER A 119 0.91 -5.18 10.92
C SER A 119 0.23 -4.46 12.08
N GLN A 120 -0.55 -5.18 12.88
CA GLN A 120 -1.15 -4.64 14.10
C GLN A 120 -0.27 -4.97 15.31
N GLU A 121 0.52 -4.00 15.76
CA GLU A 121 1.41 -4.12 16.92
C GLU A 121 0.76 -3.52 18.18
N PRO A 122 1.26 -3.81 19.41
CA PRO A 122 0.74 -3.21 20.64
C PRO A 122 0.72 -1.66 20.66
N GLY A 123 1.57 -1.03 19.85
CA GLY A 123 1.64 0.43 19.68
C GLY A 123 0.72 1.00 18.60
N GLY A 124 -0.03 0.15 17.88
CA GLY A 124 -0.88 0.52 16.76
C GLY A 124 -0.44 -0.14 15.44
N TRP A 125 -0.96 0.38 14.34
CA TRP A 125 -0.67 -0.12 13.01
C TRP A 125 0.71 0.35 12.53
N THR A 126 1.51 -0.58 12.01
CA THR A 126 2.83 -0.32 11.40
C THR A 126 2.88 -0.81 9.96
N VAL A 127 3.80 -0.27 9.17
CA VAL A 127 3.96 -0.65 7.77
C VAL A 127 4.97 -1.80 7.61
N VAL A 128 4.61 -2.77 6.77
CA VAL A 128 5.48 -3.84 6.32
C VAL A 128 5.50 -3.83 4.79
N VAL A 129 6.67 -4.01 4.19
CA VAL A 129 6.81 -4.20 2.75
C VAL A 129 7.24 -5.64 2.53
N SER A 130 6.54 -6.35 1.64
CA SER A 130 6.88 -7.72 1.27
C SER A 130 7.12 -7.80 -0.22
N ASN A 131 8.18 -8.48 -0.64
CA ASN A 131 8.38 -8.82 -2.05
C ASN A 131 7.70 -10.15 -2.42
N ALA A 132 7.11 -10.88 -1.46
CA ALA A 132 6.33 -12.11 -1.60
C ALA A 132 6.67 -12.96 -2.86
N SER A 133 7.97 -13.27 -3.03
CA SER A 133 8.61 -14.18 -4.02
C SER A 133 9.35 -13.64 -5.25
N VAL A 134 10.07 -14.59 -5.90
CA VAL A 134 10.77 -14.75 -7.22
C VAL A 134 11.40 -13.55 -7.92
N TRP A 135 10.96 -12.35 -7.61
CA TRP A 135 11.43 -11.06 -8.09
C TRP A 135 12.44 -10.42 -7.14
N ARG A 136 13.03 -11.20 -6.22
CA ARG A 136 14.17 -10.76 -5.42
C ARG A 136 15.23 -10.26 -6.38
N VAL A 137 15.67 -9.03 -6.17
CA VAL A 137 16.70 -8.44 -7.01
C VAL A 137 18.05 -9.01 -6.60
N HIS A 138 18.25 -9.17 -5.30
CA HIS A 138 19.44 -9.78 -4.71
C HIS A 138 19.09 -10.95 -3.80
N ASP A 139 19.98 -11.94 -3.73
CA ASP A 139 19.78 -13.15 -2.91
C ASP A 139 19.64 -12.83 -1.40
N ASP A 140 20.26 -11.74 -0.94
CA ASP A 140 20.24 -11.27 0.44
C ASP A 140 19.07 -10.31 0.74
N ASP A 141 18.24 -9.97 -0.26
CA ASP A 141 17.08 -9.10 -0.03
C ASP A 141 16.14 -9.75 1.00
N PRO A 142 15.67 -8.97 1.99
CA PRO A 142 14.76 -9.49 2.98
C PRO A 142 13.43 -9.86 2.32
N VAL A 143 12.75 -10.86 2.88
CA VAL A 143 11.38 -11.21 2.46
C VAL A 143 10.39 -10.14 2.92
N LEU A 144 10.62 -9.63 4.13
CA LEU A 144 9.84 -8.59 4.78
C LEU A 144 10.77 -7.48 5.25
N GLU A 145 10.41 -6.24 4.93
CA GLU A 145 11.02 -5.05 5.50
C GLU A 145 9.99 -4.36 6.40
N ARG A 146 10.32 -4.16 7.68
CA ARG A 146 9.40 -3.61 8.67
C ARG A 146 9.77 -2.18 9.02
N PHE A 147 8.74 -1.33 9.08
CA PHE A 147 8.86 0.07 9.46
C PHE A 147 7.96 0.32 10.66
N ALA A 148 8.56 0.63 11.81
CA ALA A 148 7.86 0.88 13.07
C ALA A 148 7.17 2.27 13.11
N VAL A 149 6.52 2.63 12.01
CA VAL A 149 5.81 3.89 11.80
C VAL A 149 4.46 3.63 11.15
N GLY A 150 3.52 4.55 11.35
CA GLY A 150 2.21 4.51 10.72
C GLY A 150 2.23 4.87 9.23
N THR A 151 1.06 4.81 8.60
CA THR A 151 0.84 5.05 7.16
C THR A 151 1.32 6.43 6.71
N LEU A 152 0.93 7.50 7.42
CA LEU A 152 1.28 8.86 6.99
C LEU A 152 2.77 9.15 7.17
N GLU A 153 3.36 8.68 8.26
CA GLU A 153 4.78 8.84 8.50
C GLU A 153 5.61 8.05 7.48
N PHE A 154 5.20 6.81 7.17
CA PHE A 154 5.81 6.02 6.12
C PHE A 154 5.75 6.72 4.76
N LEU A 155 4.57 7.13 4.30
CA LEU A 155 4.40 7.78 2.99
C LEU A 155 5.17 9.11 2.93
N ALA A 156 5.14 9.91 3.99
CA ALA A 156 5.83 11.18 4.03
C ALA A 156 7.36 11.00 4.02
N GLY A 157 7.89 9.98 4.72
CA GLY A 157 9.29 9.60 4.64
C GLY A 157 9.66 9.05 3.25
N TYR A 158 8.77 8.25 2.65
CA TYR A 158 8.98 7.66 1.33
C TYR A 158 9.08 8.72 0.23
N VAL A 159 8.15 9.67 0.16
CA VAL A 159 8.16 10.73 -0.87
C VAL A 159 9.27 11.78 -0.69
N THR A 160 9.83 11.87 0.52
CA THR A 160 10.97 12.75 0.81
C THR A 160 12.31 12.04 0.64
N GLY A 161 12.30 10.70 0.67
CA GLY A 161 13.49 9.87 0.71
C GLY A 161 14.12 9.74 2.09
N ASP A 162 13.44 10.18 3.15
CA ASP A 162 13.87 9.93 4.54
C ASP A 162 13.69 8.45 4.91
N ILE A 163 12.71 7.80 4.28
CA ILE A 163 12.50 6.35 4.34
C ILE A 163 12.79 5.79 2.96
N TRP A 164 13.75 4.86 2.92
CA TRP A 164 14.04 4.04 1.76
C TRP A 164 13.73 2.59 2.11
N SER A 165 13.19 1.86 1.14
CA SER A 165 12.94 0.43 1.23
C SER A 165 13.71 -0.24 0.12
N ARG A 166 14.55 -1.24 0.48
CA ARG A 166 15.27 -2.07 -0.48
C ARG A 166 14.30 -2.78 -1.44
N LEU A 167 13.09 -3.08 -0.97
CA LEU A 167 12.10 -3.82 -1.75
C LEU A 167 11.30 -2.92 -2.71
N LEU A 168 10.92 -1.72 -2.29
CA LEU A 168 10.17 -0.77 -3.13
C LEU A 168 11.07 -0.03 -4.13
N ALA A 169 12.32 0.23 -3.76
CA ALA A 169 13.27 0.95 -4.60
C ALA A 169 14.64 0.27 -4.54
N PRO A 170 14.76 -0.96 -5.08
CA PRO A 170 16.01 -1.70 -5.05
C PRO A 170 17.09 -0.96 -5.82
N ASN A 171 18.29 -0.93 -5.27
CA ASN A 171 19.48 -0.59 -6.03
C ASN A 171 20.00 -1.86 -6.68
N TYR A 172 19.87 -1.96 -8.00
CA TYR A 172 20.22 -3.15 -8.77
C TYR A 172 21.72 -3.45 -8.79
N ASP A 173 22.57 -2.45 -8.59
CA ASP A 173 24.02 -2.61 -8.64
C ASP A 173 24.62 -2.78 -7.24
N GLU A 174 24.12 -2.03 -6.26
CA GLU A 174 24.65 -1.98 -4.89
C GLU A 174 23.51 -2.09 -3.84
N PRO A 175 23.12 -3.30 -3.39
CA PRO A 175 21.91 -3.54 -2.58
C PRO A 175 21.80 -2.70 -1.30
N ASP A 176 22.92 -2.39 -0.66
CA ASP A 176 22.98 -1.63 0.60
C ASP A 176 23.17 -0.12 0.41
N ALA A 177 23.22 0.35 -0.84
CA ALA A 177 23.37 1.76 -1.17
C ALA A 177 22.06 2.33 -1.72
N LEU A 178 21.76 3.58 -1.36
CA LEU A 178 20.64 4.32 -1.95
C LEU A 178 20.79 4.37 -3.48
N PRO A 179 19.72 4.09 -4.24
CA PRO A 179 19.72 4.33 -5.68
C PRO A 179 20.01 5.79 -6.02
N ALA A 180 20.36 6.04 -7.29
CA ALA A 180 20.48 7.40 -7.79
C ALA A 180 19.16 8.16 -7.55
N ARG A 181 19.28 9.35 -6.96
CA ARG A 181 18.12 10.17 -6.63
C ARG A 181 17.56 10.84 -7.90
N GLU A 182 16.27 10.65 -8.14
CA GLU A 182 15.52 11.34 -9.17
C GLU A 182 15.55 12.86 -8.96
N PRO A 183 15.46 13.67 -10.04
CA PRO A 183 15.47 15.12 -9.93
C PRO A 183 14.37 15.66 -9.00
N ALA A 184 14.66 16.76 -8.30
CA ALA A 184 13.68 17.40 -7.42
C ALA A 184 12.40 17.90 -8.12
N SER A 185 12.42 18.00 -9.45
CA SER A 185 11.25 18.33 -10.29
C SER A 185 10.26 17.18 -10.45
N THR A 186 10.66 15.95 -10.10
CA THR A 186 9.79 14.78 -10.19
C THR A 186 8.63 14.94 -9.20
N PRO A 187 7.37 14.79 -9.64
CA PRO A 187 6.23 14.90 -8.74
C PRO A 187 6.32 13.81 -7.67
N ARG A 188 5.88 14.15 -6.45
CA ARG A 188 5.84 13.22 -5.31
C ARG A 188 4.50 12.48 -5.18
N TYR A 189 3.49 12.96 -5.89
CA TYR A 189 2.19 12.33 -5.97
C TYR A 189 1.60 12.56 -7.35
N VAL A 190 1.04 11.50 -7.94
CA VAL A 190 0.37 11.55 -9.24
C VAL A 190 -1.00 10.87 -9.10
N PRO A 191 -2.11 11.61 -9.21
CA PRO A 191 -3.44 11.00 -9.18
C PRO A 191 -3.64 10.14 -10.43
N PHE A 192 -4.36 9.03 -10.28
CA PHE A 192 -4.81 8.26 -11.44
C PHE A 192 -5.74 9.09 -12.30
N ARG A 193 -5.64 8.91 -13.61
CA ARG A 193 -6.59 9.55 -14.52
C ARG A 193 -7.97 8.93 -14.30
N ALA A 194 -9.03 9.73 -14.39
CA ALA A 194 -10.39 9.24 -14.14
C ALA A 194 -10.75 7.99 -14.98
N ALA A 195 -10.34 7.93 -16.25
CA ALA A 195 -10.56 6.77 -17.12
C ALA A 195 -9.72 5.54 -16.75
N GLU A 196 -8.51 5.75 -16.21
CA GLU A 196 -7.65 4.68 -15.70
C GLU A 196 -8.24 4.11 -14.41
N TRP A 197 -8.59 5.00 -13.47
CA TRP A 197 -9.24 4.61 -12.23
C TRP A 197 -10.59 3.92 -12.48
N ALA A 198 -11.40 4.41 -13.43
CA ALA A 198 -12.66 3.78 -13.79
C ALA A 198 -12.49 2.33 -14.29
N ARG A 199 -11.37 2.01 -14.94
CA ARG A 199 -11.04 0.65 -15.37
C ARG A 199 -10.52 -0.22 -14.23
N MET A 200 -9.68 0.35 -13.38
CA MET A 200 -9.12 -0.35 -12.21
C MET A 200 -10.17 -0.67 -11.16
N ARG A 201 -11.11 0.26 -10.92
CA ARG A 201 -12.16 0.09 -9.90
C ARG A 201 -13.27 -0.88 -10.28
N THR A 202 -13.29 -1.36 -11.53
CA THR A 202 -14.30 -2.31 -12.03
C THR A 202 -13.69 -3.69 -12.16
N ALA A 203 -13.83 -4.53 -11.14
CA ALA A 203 -13.60 -5.96 -11.26
C ALA A 203 -14.84 -6.60 -11.94
N PRO A 204 -14.68 -7.53 -12.91
CA PRO A 204 -15.78 -8.42 -13.27
C PRO A 204 -16.16 -9.21 -12.01
N GLY A 205 -17.44 -9.21 -11.64
CA GLY A 205 -17.91 -9.92 -10.44
C GLY A 205 -17.52 -11.41 -10.45
N PRO A 206 -17.66 -12.10 -9.30
CA PRO A 206 -17.24 -13.49 -9.18
C PRO A 206 -17.85 -14.32 -10.31
N ARG A 207 -17.01 -15.10 -11.00
CA ARG A 207 -17.52 -16.12 -11.92
C ARG A 207 -18.28 -17.13 -11.07
N VAL A 208 -19.60 -17.03 -11.11
CA VAL A 208 -20.48 -18.11 -10.68
C VAL A 208 -20.18 -19.27 -11.64
N TRP A 209 -19.41 -20.24 -11.17
CA TRP A 209 -19.23 -21.53 -11.82
C TRP A 209 -20.24 -22.52 -11.23
#